data_AF-A0A442FX57-F1
#
_entry.id   AF-A0A442FX57-F1
#
_cell.length_a   1.000
_cell.length_b   1.000
_cell.length_c   1.000
_cell.angle_alpha   90.00
_cell.angle_beta   90.00
_cell.angle_gamma   90.00
#
_symmetry.space_group_name_H-M   'P 1'
#
loop_
_entity.id
_entity.type
_entity.pdbx_description
1 polymer ?
#
loop_
_entity_poly.entity_id
_entity_poly.type
_entity_poly.pdbx_seq_one_letter_code
_entity_poly.pdbx_strand_id
1 'polypeptide(L)'
;MQLDLKTIEALAPDQASLGAAAKLTKRSNWPRLEAHEQLPLIWGECQGSGSNPYRVAFDTSDHGYKCTCPSRKFPCKHILALAWIGATAPDSFDQTPDWVNDWLSRRRKPGQLPATAPARAEGKSIDEASRPEETPPVEDAAAAERREAAQRKRSEDTRSAVSAALDELDQWIADQLRLGLAGFVDA
;
A
#
# COMPACT_ATOMS: atom_id res chain seq x y z
N MET A 1 0.02 15.08 16.46
CA MET A 1 0.18 15.96 15.29
C MET A 1 -0.94 15.62 14.32
N GLN A 2 -1.78 16.59 13.98
CA GLN A 2 -2.94 16.36 13.12
C GLN A 2 -2.50 16.38 11.66
N LEU A 3 -2.69 15.25 10.99
CA LEU A 3 -2.60 15.17 9.54
C LEU A 3 -3.78 15.94 8.93
N ASP A 4 -3.53 16.91 8.05
CA ASP A 4 -4.59 17.68 7.40
C ASP A 4 -5.06 16.98 6.11
N LEU A 5 -6.36 17.08 5.83
CA LEU A 5 -6.98 16.56 4.60
C LEU A 5 -6.35 17.18 3.35
N LYS A 6 -5.99 18.46 3.39
CA LYS A 6 -5.31 19.13 2.27
C LYS A 6 -3.97 18.49 1.92
N THR A 7 -3.23 18.01 2.91
CA THR A 7 -1.98 17.31 2.68
C THR A 7 -2.24 15.98 1.96
N ILE A 8 -3.32 15.27 2.34
CA ILE A 8 -3.69 14.00 1.71
C ILE A 8 -4.14 14.22 0.25
N GLU A 9 -4.87 15.30 -0.02
CA GLU A 9 -5.25 15.69 -1.38
C GLU A 9 -4.02 15.99 -2.24
N ALA A 10 -3.05 16.75 -1.71
CA ALA A 10 -1.82 17.07 -2.40
C ALA A 10 -0.94 15.83 -2.67
N LEU A 11 -1.01 14.82 -1.81
CA LEU A 11 -0.31 13.55 -1.99
C LEU A 11 -0.97 12.65 -3.05
N ALA A 12 -2.24 12.83 -3.36
CA ALA A 12 -2.94 11.92 -4.25
C ALA A 12 -2.50 12.08 -5.73
N PRO A 13 -2.27 10.97 -6.45
CA PRO A 13 -1.83 11.04 -7.84
C PRO A 13 -2.92 11.49 -8.81
N ASP A 14 -4.19 11.26 -8.47
CA ASP A 14 -5.36 11.71 -9.22
C ASP A 14 -6.64 11.66 -8.38
N GLN A 15 -7.70 12.34 -8.86
CA GLN A 15 -9.00 12.40 -8.18
C GLN A 15 -9.67 11.02 -8.06
N ALA A 16 -9.45 10.13 -9.02
CA ALA A 16 -10.00 8.77 -8.98
C ALA A 16 -9.40 7.95 -7.83
N SER A 17 -8.14 8.19 -7.49
CA SER A 17 -7.43 7.55 -6.39
C SER A 17 -7.95 8.04 -5.04
N LEU A 18 -8.27 9.34 -4.91
CA LEU A 18 -8.98 9.87 -3.73
C LEU A 18 -10.38 9.28 -3.59
N GLY A 19 -11.16 9.25 -4.67
CA GLY A 19 -12.50 8.65 -4.64
C GLY A 19 -12.47 7.16 -4.28
N ALA A 20 -11.44 6.43 -4.73
CA ALA A 20 -11.22 5.04 -4.33
C ALA A 20 -10.76 4.90 -2.87
N ALA A 21 -9.96 5.83 -2.37
CA ALA A 21 -9.51 5.86 -0.97
C ALA A 21 -10.67 6.15 -0.01
N ALA A 22 -11.56 7.07 -0.35
CA ALA A 22 -12.74 7.41 0.45
C ALA A 22 -13.59 6.18 0.79
N LYS A 23 -13.79 5.27 -0.19
CA LYS A 23 -14.55 4.02 0.01
C LYS A 23 -13.89 3.06 1.01
N LEU A 24 -12.58 3.18 1.19
CA LEU A 24 -11.79 2.33 2.07
C LEU A 24 -11.67 2.87 3.50
N THR A 25 -12.14 4.10 3.78
CA THR A 25 -12.06 4.69 5.13
C THR A 25 -12.90 3.97 6.19
N LYS A 26 -13.88 3.15 5.78
CA LYS A 26 -14.73 2.38 6.71
C LYS A 26 -13.90 1.39 7.52
N ARG A 27 -14.03 1.40 8.86
CA ARG A 27 -13.31 0.50 9.79
C ARG A 27 -13.47 -0.99 9.46
N SER A 28 -14.60 -1.41 8.88
CA SER A 28 -14.86 -2.79 8.44
C SER A 28 -13.88 -3.30 7.37
N ASN A 29 -13.27 -2.39 6.60
CA ASN A 29 -12.25 -2.75 5.61
C ASN A 29 -10.88 -3.01 6.26
N TRP A 30 -10.73 -2.77 7.56
CA TRP A 30 -9.44 -2.82 8.22
C TRP A 30 -9.43 -3.84 9.36
N PRO A 31 -9.20 -5.15 9.14
CA PRO A 31 -9.12 -6.10 10.24
C PRO A 31 -8.15 -5.68 11.36
N ARG A 32 -7.05 -5.01 10.98
CA ARG A 32 -6.16 -4.31 11.91
C ARG A 32 -6.02 -2.86 11.51
N LEU A 33 -6.04 -1.98 12.49
CA LEU A 33 -5.82 -0.55 12.32
C LEU A 33 -5.21 -0.03 13.62
N GLU A 34 -3.93 0.30 13.59
CA GLU A 34 -3.13 0.54 14.79
C GLU A 34 -2.27 1.80 14.62
N ALA A 35 -2.03 2.49 15.73
CA ALA A 35 -1.12 3.63 15.78
C ALA A 35 -0.02 3.38 16.81
N HIS A 36 1.19 3.89 16.52
CA HIS A 36 2.26 3.91 17.51
C HIS A 36 2.04 5.06 18.49
N GLU A 37 2.20 4.82 19.78
CA GLU A 37 1.99 5.83 20.81
C GLU A 37 3.06 6.94 20.76
N GLN A 38 4.32 6.56 20.57
CA GLN A 38 5.47 7.47 20.65
C GLN A 38 5.98 7.98 19.29
N LEU A 39 5.53 7.39 18.18
CA LEU A 39 6.07 7.67 16.85
C LEU A 39 4.94 8.17 15.96
N PRO A 40 5.22 9.06 15.01
CA PRO A 40 4.24 9.53 14.05
C PRO A 40 3.93 8.46 13.00
N LEU A 41 3.68 7.21 13.40
CA LEU A 41 3.48 6.07 12.52
C LEU A 41 2.10 5.47 12.75
N ILE A 42 1.33 5.37 11.68
CA ILE A 42 0.06 4.63 11.63
C ILE A 42 0.18 3.47 10.65
N TRP A 43 -0.46 2.34 10.96
CA TRP A 43 -0.50 1.19 10.06
C TRP A 43 -1.83 0.45 10.17
N GLY A 44 -2.04 -0.42 9.20
CA GLY A 44 -3.18 -1.31 9.23
C GLY A 44 -3.09 -2.38 8.16
N GLU A 45 -4.04 -3.28 8.23
CA GLU A 45 -4.29 -4.31 7.25
C GLU A 45 -5.59 -3.96 6.55
N CYS A 46 -5.53 -3.55 5.29
CA CYS A 46 -6.72 -3.28 4.49
C CYS A 46 -7.15 -4.55 3.77
N GLN A 47 -8.38 -5.00 4.00
CA GLN A 47 -8.98 -6.09 3.27
C GLN A 47 -9.09 -5.72 1.80
N GLY A 48 -8.38 -6.48 0.97
CA GLY A 48 -8.39 -6.33 -0.48
C GLY A 48 -9.24 -7.40 -1.15
N SER A 49 -9.09 -7.49 -2.47
CA SER A 49 -9.72 -8.54 -3.29
C SER A 49 -9.03 -9.90 -3.18
N GLY A 50 -7.94 -10.00 -2.42
CA GLY A 50 -7.21 -11.25 -2.15
C GLY A 50 -7.59 -11.86 -0.81
N SER A 51 -7.14 -13.09 -0.58
CA SER A 51 -7.31 -13.80 0.71
C SER A 51 -6.51 -13.14 1.85
N ASN A 52 -5.36 -12.54 1.53
CA ASN A 52 -4.53 -11.85 2.50
C ASN A 52 -4.76 -10.32 2.44
N PRO A 53 -5.00 -9.65 3.58
CA PRO A 53 -5.06 -8.20 3.64
C PRO A 53 -3.77 -7.53 3.17
N TYR A 54 -3.89 -6.34 2.58
CA TYR A 54 -2.74 -5.51 2.25
C TYR A 54 -2.23 -4.81 3.51
N ARG A 55 -0.94 -4.92 3.80
CA ARG A 55 -0.29 -4.22 4.89
C ARG A 55 0.09 -2.82 4.42
N VAL A 56 -0.29 -1.83 5.20
CA VAL A 56 -0.21 -0.41 4.87
C VAL A 56 0.43 0.29 6.06
N ALA A 57 1.45 1.10 5.83
CA ALA A 57 2.08 1.94 6.84
C ALA A 57 2.28 3.35 6.27
N PHE A 58 2.03 4.35 7.11
CA PHE A 58 2.14 5.76 6.77
C PHE A 58 2.74 6.53 7.95
N ASP A 59 3.78 7.29 7.68
CA ASP A 59 4.38 8.20 8.65
C ASP A 59 3.72 9.58 8.50
N THR A 60 3.10 10.08 9.58
CA THR A 60 2.37 11.34 9.60
C THR A 60 3.28 12.56 9.74
N SER A 61 4.59 12.38 9.91
CA SER A 61 5.57 13.47 10.02
C SER A 61 6.26 13.79 8.70
N ASP A 62 6.74 12.77 7.98
CA ASP A 62 7.45 12.95 6.71
C ASP A 62 6.63 12.51 5.48
N HIS A 63 5.43 11.97 5.71
CA HIS A 63 4.56 11.39 4.69
C HIS A 63 5.20 10.23 3.92
N GLY A 64 6.19 9.56 4.52
CA GLY A 64 6.76 8.31 4.06
C GLY A 64 5.75 7.18 4.18
N TYR A 65 5.71 6.29 3.20
CA TYR A 65 4.68 5.25 3.16
C TYR A 65 5.13 3.95 2.53
N LYS A 66 4.48 2.87 2.92
CA LYS A 66 4.67 1.54 2.35
C LYS A 66 3.34 0.81 2.27
N CYS A 67 3.07 0.20 1.11
CA CYS A 67 1.92 -0.65 0.91
C CYS A 67 2.34 -1.95 0.21
N THR A 68 1.78 -3.08 0.62
CA THR A 68 2.02 -4.37 -0.06
C THR A 68 1.11 -4.61 -1.27
N CYS A 69 0.25 -3.66 -1.63
CA CYS A 69 -0.64 -3.83 -2.78
C CYS A 69 0.13 -3.68 -4.11
N PRO A 70 -0.26 -4.39 -5.19
CA PRO A 70 0.44 -4.35 -6.48
C PRO A 70 0.09 -3.12 -7.34
N SER A 71 -0.35 -2.02 -6.72
CA SER A 71 -0.72 -0.79 -7.44
C SER A 71 0.49 -0.19 -8.13
N ARG A 72 0.31 0.31 -9.36
CA ARG A 72 1.30 1.11 -10.08
C ARG A 72 1.12 2.62 -9.87
N LYS A 73 0.09 3.03 -9.13
CA LYS A 73 -0.13 4.42 -8.70
C LYS A 73 0.31 4.58 -7.26
N PHE A 74 1.16 5.58 -7.02
CA PHE A 74 1.76 5.89 -5.73
C PHE A 74 1.57 7.38 -5.43
N PRO A 75 1.11 7.74 -4.22
CA PRO A 75 0.51 6.88 -3.19
C PRO A 75 -0.72 6.11 -3.71
N CYS A 76 -0.87 4.86 -3.29
CA CYS A 76 -2.02 4.05 -3.68
C CYS A 76 -3.25 4.39 -2.83
N LYS A 77 -4.44 3.98 -3.28
CA LYS A 77 -5.70 4.20 -2.54
C LYS A 77 -5.67 3.72 -1.08
N HIS A 78 -4.91 2.67 -0.76
CA HIS A 78 -4.83 2.15 0.61
C HIS A 78 -4.02 3.08 1.52
N ILE A 79 -2.93 3.65 1.02
CA ILE A 79 -2.13 4.65 1.74
C ILE A 79 -2.98 5.90 1.98
N LEU A 80 -3.64 6.40 0.93
CA LEU A 80 -4.51 7.57 1.03
C LEU A 80 -5.67 7.35 2.01
N ALA A 81 -6.25 6.14 2.03
CA ALA A 81 -7.31 5.80 2.97
C ALA A 81 -6.82 5.74 4.42
N LEU A 82 -5.66 5.13 4.68
CA LEU A 82 -5.06 5.09 6.02
C LEU A 82 -4.75 6.49 6.53
N ALA A 83 -4.13 7.31 5.68
CA ALA A 83 -3.85 8.72 5.96
C ALA A 83 -5.16 9.48 6.26
N TRP A 84 -6.19 9.32 5.44
CA TRP A 84 -7.51 9.92 5.67
C TRP A 84 -8.09 9.54 7.03
N ILE A 85 -8.11 8.26 7.39
CA ILE A 85 -8.60 7.83 8.71
C ILE A 85 -7.78 8.49 9.83
N GLY A 86 -6.46 8.59 9.67
CA GLY A 86 -5.58 9.30 10.60
C GLY A 86 -5.92 10.79 10.78
N ALA A 87 -6.44 11.45 9.74
CA ALA A 87 -6.86 12.85 9.78
C ALA A 87 -8.26 13.05 10.37
N THR A 88 -9.21 12.16 10.07
CA THR A 88 -10.64 12.40 10.42
C THR A 88 -11.15 11.58 11.60
N ALA A 89 -10.53 10.44 11.88
CA ALA A 89 -10.97 9.52 12.92
C ALA A 89 -9.76 8.90 13.66
N PRO A 90 -8.90 9.72 14.29
CA PRO A 90 -7.72 9.24 15.00
C PRO A 90 -8.05 8.27 16.16
N ASP A 91 -9.25 8.36 16.73
CA ASP A 91 -9.72 7.46 17.79
C ASP A 91 -10.10 6.06 17.28
N SER A 92 -10.10 5.83 15.96
CA SER A 92 -10.39 4.52 15.37
C SER A 92 -9.19 3.57 15.38
N PHE A 93 -8.00 4.06 15.74
CA PHE A 93 -6.77 3.29 15.79
C PHE A 93 -6.61 2.63 17.16
N ASP A 94 -6.40 1.32 17.13
CA ASP A 94 -6.00 0.58 18.31
C ASP A 94 -4.55 0.89 18.66
N GLN A 95 -4.19 0.84 19.94
CA GLN A 95 -2.81 1.05 20.35
C GLN A 95 -1.97 -0.20 20.09
N THR A 96 -0.69 0.04 19.80
CA THR A 96 0.29 -1.03 19.65
C THR A 96 0.46 -1.79 20.96
N PRO A 97 0.37 -3.13 20.98
CA PRO A 97 0.58 -3.90 22.22
C PRO A 97 1.97 -3.68 22.82
N ASP A 98 2.04 -3.60 24.15
CA ASP A 98 3.28 -3.30 24.90
C ASP A 98 4.47 -4.18 24.54
N TRP A 99 4.24 -5.46 24.24
CA TRP A 99 5.32 -6.39 23.86
C TRP A 99 6.00 -6.02 22.53
N VAL A 100 5.26 -5.40 21.60
CA VAL A 100 5.82 -4.91 20.33
C VAL A 100 6.66 -3.66 20.59
N ASN A 101 6.21 -2.78 21.49
CA ASN A 101 6.94 -1.59 21.89
C ASN A 101 8.26 -1.94 22.60
N ASP A 102 8.25 -2.93 23.51
CA ASP A 102 9.48 -3.45 24.14
C ASP A 102 10.46 -4.00 23.10
N TRP A 103 9.96 -4.71 22.08
CA TRP A 103 10.79 -5.23 20.99
C TRP A 103 11.39 -4.13 20.10
N LEU A 104 10.62 -3.12 19.71
CA LEU A 104 11.08 -1.98 18.89
C LEU A 104 12.10 -1.11 19.64
N SER A 105 11.90 -0.91 20.95
CA SER A 105 12.77 -0.09 21.80
C SER A 105 14.20 -0.65 21.88
N ARG A 106 14.33 -1.98 21.84
CA ARG A 106 15.65 -2.65 21.82
C ARG A 106 16.43 -2.43 20.51
N ARG A 107 15.77 -2.00 19.43
CA ARG A 107 16.38 -1.85 18.09
C ARG A 107 16.74 -0.41 17.71
N ARG A 108 16.21 0.61 18.38
CA ARG A 108 16.52 2.02 18.07
C ARG A 108 17.84 2.45 18.72
N LYS A 109 18.94 2.35 17.96
CA LYS A 109 20.17 3.15 18.16
C LYS A 109 20.22 4.26 17.08
N PRO A 110 20.68 5.48 17.42
CA PRO A 110 20.23 6.72 16.78
C PRO A 110 20.99 7.06 15.49
N GLY A 111 20.25 7.56 14.51
CA GLY A 111 20.77 8.21 13.30
C GLY A 111 19.61 8.84 12.55
N GLN A 112 19.33 10.11 12.86
CA GLN A 112 18.11 10.81 12.44
C GLN A 112 18.45 12.21 11.87
N LEU A 113 17.69 12.58 10.81
CA LEU A 113 17.39 13.91 10.20
C LEU A 113 18.36 14.51 9.13
N PRO A 114 17.93 15.49 8.28
CA PRO A 114 16.61 15.68 7.61
C PRO A 114 16.60 16.38 6.20
N ALA A 115 15.41 16.36 5.57
CA ALA A 115 14.64 17.43 4.85
C ALA A 115 15.18 18.21 3.62
N THR A 116 14.27 18.45 2.65
CA THR A 116 14.06 19.77 1.97
C THR A 116 12.66 19.91 1.31
N ALA A 117 11.85 20.83 1.84
CA ALA A 117 11.07 21.97 1.29
C ALA A 117 10.40 22.02 -0.13
N PRO A 118 9.38 22.89 -0.35
CA PRO A 118 8.20 22.63 -1.20
C PRO A 118 8.04 23.53 -2.46
N ALA A 119 7.07 23.21 -3.32
CA ALA A 119 6.61 24.08 -4.42
C ALA A 119 5.10 24.37 -4.31
N ARG A 120 4.75 25.65 -4.49
CA ARG A 120 3.41 26.26 -4.44
C ARG A 120 2.58 25.97 -5.70
N ALA A 121 1.25 25.88 -5.56
CA ALA A 121 0.29 26.37 -6.56
C ALA A 121 -1.11 26.54 -5.94
N GLU A 122 -1.83 27.55 -6.40
CA GLU A 122 -3.01 28.14 -5.77
C GLU A 122 -4.34 27.49 -6.17
N GLY A 123 -5.25 27.46 -5.20
CA GLY A 123 -6.69 27.70 -5.36
C GLY A 123 -7.59 26.57 -5.84
N LYS A 124 -8.45 26.04 -4.93
CA LYS A 124 -9.89 25.73 -5.13
C LYS A 124 -10.57 25.34 -3.81
N SER A 125 -11.86 25.67 -3.69
CA SER A 125 -12.66 25.82 -2.46
C SER A 125 -13.45 24.55 -2.08
N ILE A 126 -13.78 24.45 -0.79
CA ILE A 126 -14.38 23.32 -0.07
C ILE A 126 -15.93 23.43 -0.03
N ASP A 127 -16.49 24.54 -0.52
CA ASP A 127 -17.91 24.88 -0.30
C ASP A 127 -18.89 24.14 -1.23
N GLU A 128 -18.46 23.64 -2.39
CA GLU A 128 -19.37 23.11 -3.41
C GLU A 128 -19.71 21.60 -3.25
N ALA A 129 -19.11 20.91 -2.28
CA ALA A 129 -19.26 19.45 -2.12
C ALA A 129 -20.35 19.04 -1.11
N SER A 130 -21.00 19.98 -0.43
CA SER A 130 -22.06 19.71 0.53
C SER A 130 -23.43 19.65 -0.15
N ARG A 131 -23.62 18.70 -1.07
CA ARG A 131 -24.96 18.35 -1.55
C ARG A 131 -25.10 16.83 -1.66
N PRO A 132 -25.97 16.20 -0.86
CA PRO A 132 -26.15 14.75 -0.91
C PRO A 132 -26.95 14.39 -2.17
N GLU A 133 -26.35 13.61 -3.07
CA GLU A 133 -27.11 12.83 -4.05
C GLU A 133 -27.11 11.36 -3.62
N GLU A 134 -28.28 10.93 -3.13
CA GLU A 134 -28.67 9.52 -3.12
C GLU A 134 -28.75 9.01 -4.55
N THR A 135 -27.95 7.99 -4.88
CA THR A 135 -28.34 6.92 -5.80
C THR A 135 -27.39 5.73 -5.63
N PRO A 136 -27.88 4.49 -5.58
CA PRO A 136 -27.02 3.32 -5.48
C PRO A 136 -26.40 3.00 -6.86
N PRO A 137 -25.11 2.64 -6.98
CA PRO A 137 -24.60 2.16 -8.24
C PRO A 137 -24.90 0.66 -8.37
N VAL A 138 -25.73 0.32 -9.35
CA VAL A 138 -25.78 -1.03 -9.90
C VAL A 138 -24.46 -1.25 -10.65
N GLU A 139 -23.69 -2.26 -10.25
CA GLU A 139 -22.41 -2.58 -10.89
C GLU A 139 -22.64 -3.05 -12.33
N ASP A 140 -21.96 -2.43 -13.28
CA ASP A 140 -21.96 -2.84 -14.69
C ASP A 140 -21.21 -4.18 -14.84
N ALA A 141 -21.95 -5.26 -15.08
CA ALA A 141 -21.43 -6.64 -15.17
C ALA A 141 -20.25 -6.78 -16.16
N ALA A 142 -20.23 -5.95 -17.21
CA ALA A 142 -19.14 -5.92 -18.18
C ALA A 142 -17.79 -5.48 -17.56
N ALA A 143 -17.82 -4.61 -16.54
CA ALA A 143 -16.62 -4.15 -15.85
C ALA A 143 -16.06 -5.22 -14.89
N ALA A 144 -16.90 -6.09 -14.35
CA ALA A 144 -16.48 -7.23 -13.53
C ALA A 144 -15.80 -8.32 -14.40
N GLU A 145 -16.42 -8.68 -15.52
CA GLU A 145 -15.91 -9.70 -16.44
C GLU A 145 -14.54 -9.34 -17.02
N ARG A 146 -14.35 -8.06 -17.41
CA ARG A 146 -13.05 -7.57 -17.92
C ARG A 146 -11.93 -7.68 -16.88
N ARG A 147 -12.24 -7.56 -15.59
CA ARG A 147 -11.26 -7.67 -14.50
C ARG A 147 -10.88 -9.12 -14.24
N GLU A 148 -11.84 -10.03 -14.28
CA GLU A 148 -11.59 -11.46 -14.13
C GLU A 148 -10.76 -12.01 -15.29
N ALA A 149 -11.08 -11.64 -16.53
CA ALA A 149 -10.29 -12.03 -17.70
C ALA A 149 -8.84 -11.55 -17.61
N ALA A 150 -8.63 -10.30 -17.18
CA ALA A 150 -7.30 -9.75 -16.96
C ALA A 150 -6.56 -10.44 -15.79
N GLN A 151 -7.28 -11.00 -14.81
CA GLN A 151 -6.69 -11.77 -13.71
C GLN A 151 -6.26 -13.16 -14.16
N ARG A 152 -7.11 -13.87 -14.93
CA ARG A 152 -6.79 -15.19 -15.50
C ARG A 152 -5.54 -15.13 -16.38
N LYS A 153 -5.48 -14.15 -17.29
CA LYS A 153 -4.31 -13.94 -18.15
C LYS A 153 -3.03 -13.75 -17.32
N ARG A 154 -3.09 -12.94 -16.26
CA ARG A 154 -1.91 -12.72 -15.39
C ARG A 154 -1.47 -13.98 -14.65
N SER A 155 -2.41 -14.80 -14.18
CA SER A 155 -2.05 -16.07 -13.54
C SER A 155 -1.41 -17.05 -14.53
N GLU A 156 -1.88 -17.06 -15.77
CA GLU A 156 -1.30 -17.88 -16.85
C GLU A 156 0.11 -17.40 -17.21
N ASP A 157 0.29 -16.09 -17.40
CA ASP A 157 1.60 -15.47 -17.67
C ASP A 157 2.61 -15.79 -16.55
N THR A 158 2.18 -15.71 -15.29
CA THR A 158 3.02 -16.03 -14.12
C THR A 158 3.43 -17.50 -14.13
N ARG A 159 2.47 -18.41 -14.38
CA ARG A 159 2.77 -19.85 -14.44
C ARG A 159 3.73 -20.18 -15.58
N SER A 160 3.55 -19.54 -16.74
CA SER A 160 4.43 -19.70 -17.89
C SER A 160 5.87 -19.24 -17.59
N ALA A 161 6.02 -18.07 -16.98
CA ALA A 161 7.34 -17.55 -16.59
C ALA A 161 8.05 -18.44 -15.57
N VAL A 162 7.31 -19.00 -14.60
CA VAL A 162 7.87 -19.96 -13.63
C VAL A 162 8.33 -21.24 -14.32
N SER A 163 7.54 -21.80 -15.24
CA SER A 163 7.94 -22.98 -16.00
C SER A 163 9.20 -22.72 -16.84
N ALA A 164 9.26 -21.59 -17.56
CA ALA A 164 10.44 -21.24 -18.35
C ALA A 164 11.71 -21.09 -17.47
N ALA A 165 11.59 -20.48 -16.29
CA ALA A 165 12.71 -20.36 -15.37
C ALA A 165 13.19 -21.72 -14.81
N LEU A 166 12.27 -22.66 -14.61
CA LEU A 166 12.62 -24.03 -14.21
C LEU A 166 13.34 -24.78 -15.33
N ASP A 167 12.89 -24.61 -16.59
CA ASP A 167 13.56 -25.21 -17.75
C ASP A 167 14.99 -24.65 -17.94
N GLU A 168 15.18 -23.35 -17.75
CA GLU A 168 16.51 -22.72 -17.77
C GLU A 168 17.41 -23.24 -16.64
N LEU A 169 16.86 -23.43 -15.43
CA LEU A 169 17.59 -24.00 -14.30
C LEU A 169 18.01 -25.45 -14.58
N ASP A 170 17.11 -26.29 -15.10
CA ASP A 170 17.41 -27.67 -15.45
C ASP A 170 18.50 -27.76 -16.51
N GLN A 171 18.44 -26.90 -17.54
CA GLN A 171 19.47 -26.80 -18.56
C GLN A 171 20.82 -26.40 -17.94
N TRP A 172 20.82 -25.40 -17.05
CA TRP A 172 22.03 -24.98 -16.36
C TRP A 172 22.62 -26.11 -15.50
N ILE A 173 21.80 -26.84 -14.75
CA ILE A 173 22.24 -28.00 -13.95
C ILE A 173 22.83 -29.07 -14.86
N ALA A 174 22.18 -29.40 -15.98
CA ALA A 174 22.67 -30.38 -16.94
C ALA A 174 24.04 -29.96 -17.53
N ASP A 175 24.21 -28.67 -17.83
CA ASP A 175 25.49 -28.14 -18.29
C ASP A 175 26.57 -28.19 -17.20
N GLN A 176 26.24 -27.90 -15.93
CA GLN A 176 27.19 -28.07 -14.82
C GLN A 176 27.61 -29.53 -14.63
N LEU A 177 26.68 -30.48 -14.75
CA LEU A 177 26.98 -31.91 -14.66
C LEU A 177 27.88 -32.38 -15.81
N ARG A 178 27.69 -31.83 -17.02
CA ARG A 178 28.46 -32.19 -18.22
C ARG A 178 29.86 -31.56 -18.24
N LEU A 179 29.97 -30.29 -17.86
CA LEU A 179 31.20 -29.50 -17.96
C LEU A 179 32.04 -29.56 -16.69
N GLY A 180 31.44 -30.00 -15.57
CA GLY A 180 32.07 -30.06 -14.26
C GLY A 180 32.09 -28.69 -13.56
N LEU A 181 32.26 -28.70 -12.23
CA LEU A 181 32.22 -27.51 -11.38
C LEU A 181 33.53 -26.71 -11.36
N ALA A 182 34.54 -27.10 -12.14
CA ALA A 182 35.88 -26.52 -12.10
C ALA A 182 35.89 -25.01 -12.41
N GLY A 183 34.99 -24.53 -13.28
CA GLY A 183 34.86 -23.10 -13.60
C GLY A 183 34.24 -22.24 -12.50
N PHE A 184 33.75 -22.83 -11.40
CA PHE A 184 33.13 -22.12 -10.27
C PHE A 184 34.12 -21.87 -9.11
N VAL A 185 35.21 -22.62 -9.07
CA VAL A 185 36.15 -22.61 -7.93
C VAL A 185 37.25 -21.53 -8.10
N ASP A 186 37.40 -20.97 -9.30
CA ASP A 186 38.41 -19.96 -9.62
C ASP A 186 37.84 -18.51 -9.72
N ALA A 187 36.71 -18.20 -9.07
CA ALA A 187 36.11 -16.86 -9.02
C ALA A 187 36.11 -16.24 -7.60
#